data_AF-A0A060CBN4-F1
#
_entry.id   AF-A0A060CBN4-F1
#
_cell.length_a   1.000
_cell.length_b   1.000
_cell.length_c   1.000
_cell.angle_alpha   90.00
_cell.angle_beta   90.00
_cell.angle_gamma   90.00
#
_symmetry.space_group_name_H-M   'P 1'
#
loop_
_entity.id
_entity.type
_entity.pdbx_description
1 polymer ?
#
loop_
_entity_poly.entity_id
_entity_poly.type
_entity_poly.pdbx_seq_one_letter_code
_entity_poly.pdbx_strand_id
1 'polypeptide(L)'
;NPLYGSGAPFTGSEAVAAWDSWLAAMVERYKDQVSEWEIWESPEDEMTAISYGDFVARSAAIIRAAQPDAKVIVLALNGSFVIGGDSVSNYVAQFFARLRTLGVLNLIDEVSYHHTLASPESTSLRNILSSQIQANADTRHLVLRQGAAGAPSDQVSSGPMMGY
;
A
#
# COMPACT_ATOMS: atom_id res chain seq x y z
N ASN A 1 21.47 -16.75 -3.46
CA ASN A 1 20.21 -16.90 -2.71
C ASN A 1 19.26 -15.79 -3.15
N PRO A 2 18.56 -15.93 -4.28
CA PRO A 2 17.65 -14.90 -4.76
C PRO A 2 16.29 -15.11 -4.09
N LEU A 3 16.21 -14.87 -2.78
CA LEU A 3 14.93 -14.87 -2.06
C LEU A 3 14.36 -13.45 -1.92
N TYR A 4 15.17 -12.41 -2.13
CA TYR A 4 14.75 -11.01 -2.02
C TYR A 4 15.53 -10.13 -3.01
N GLY A 5 14.97 -9.88 -4.18
CA GLY A 5 15.51 -8.91 -5.15
C GLY A 5 14.36 -8.36 -6.00
N SER A 6 14.14 -7.04 -5.91
CA SER A 6 13.17 -6.18 -6.61
C SER A 6 11.77 -6.81 -6.82
N GLY A 7 10.78 -6.37 -6.04
CA GLY A 7 9.44 -6.96 -5.99
C GLY A 7 8.69 -6.91 -7.33
N ALA A 8 7.58 -7.62 -7.53
CA ALA A 8 6.64 -8.31 -6.65
C ALA A 8 6.04 -9.54 -7.38
N PRO A 9 5.00 -10.20 -6.86
CA PRO A 9 4.76 -10.65 -5.48
C PRO A 9 4.76 -12.18 -5.43
N PHE A 10 5.40 -12.78 -4.44
CA PHE A 10 5.14 -14.14 -3.91
C PHE A 10 4.38 -15.10 -4.87
N THR A 11 4.94 -15.42 -6.03
CA THR A 11 4.25 -16.31 -6.98
C THR A 11 4.55 -17.74 -6.58
N GLY A 12 3.59 -18.40 -5.95
CA GLY A 12 3.70 -19.78 -5.50
C GLY A 12 3.15 -19.98 -4.10
N SER A 13 2.53 -21.13 -3.84
CA SER A 13 1.89 -21.45 -2.56
C SER A 13 2.86 -21.35 -1.37
N GLU A 14 4.13 -21.70 -1.57
CA GLU A 14 5.16 -21.62 -0.53
C GLU A 14 5.47 -20.17 -0.15
N ALA A 15 5.71 -19.29 -1.14
CA ALA A 15 6.02 -17.89 -0.90
C ALA A 15 4.84 -17.16 -0.24
N VAL A 16 3.62 -17.47 -0.69
CA VAL A 16 2.35 -17.01 -0.12
C VAL A 16 2.24 -17.45 1.35
N ALA A 17 2.46 -18.73 1.66
CA ALA A 17 2.38 -19.25 3.02
C ALA A 17 3.48 -18.71 3.95
N ALA A 18 4.68 -18.48 3.40
CA ALA A 18 5.79 -17.88 4.13
C ALA A 18 5.47 -16.43 4.54
N TRP A 19 4.89 -15.63 3.63
CA TRP A 19 4.40 -14.29 3.95
C TRP A 19 3.35 -14.32 5.06
N ASP A 20 2.34 -15.20 4.95
CA ASP A 20 1.26 -15.28 5.94
C ASP A 20 1.79 -15.63 7.34
N SER A 21 2.71 -16.60 7.40
CA SER A 21 3.34 -17.02 8.65
C SER A 21 4.21 -15.92 9.25
N TRP A 22 4.99 -15.23 8.41
CA TRP A 22 5.82 -14.11 8.84
C TRP A 22 4.98 -12.95 9.36
N LEU A 23 3.93 -12.55 8.62
CA LEU A 23 3.05 -11.45 9.00
C LEU A 23 2.34 -11.76 10.32
N ALA A 24 1.76 -12.96 10.46
CA ALA A 24 1.12 -13.37 11.71
C ALA A 24 2.09 -13.32 12.90
N ALA A 25 3.32 -13.81 12.73
CA ALA A 25 4.33 -13.78 13.78
C ALA A 25 4.77 -12.35 14.13
N MET A 26 4.90 -11.46 13.14
CA MET A 26 5.26 -10.06 13.34
C MET A 26 4.17 -9.30 14.11
N VAL A 27 2.91 -9.44 13.70
CA VAL A 27 1.79 -8.79 14.38
C VAL A 27 1.67 -9.31 15.81
N GLU A 28 1.70 -10.63 16.00
CA GLU A 28 1.60 -11.22 17.34
C GLU A 28 2.72 -10.75 18.28
N ARG A 29 3.95 -10.65 17.76
CA ARG A 29 5.11 -10.21 18.55
C ARG A 29 5.01 -8.75 18.99
N TYR A 30 4.44 -7.88 18.16
CA TYR A 30 4.50 -6.43 18.38
C TYR A 30 3.15 -5.77 18.65
N LYS A 31 2.04 -6.51 18.72
CA LYS A 31 0.68 -5.96 18.90
C LYS A 31 0.52 -5.03 20.12
N ASP A 32 1.32 -5.19 21.16
CA ASP A 32 1.28 -4.33 22.36
C ASP A 32 2.12 -3.04 22.22
N GLN A 33 2.91 -2.92 21.15
CA GLN A 33 3.85 -1.81 20.90
C GLN A 33 3.57 -1.08 19.58
N VAL A 34 3.05 -1.79 18.59
CA VAL A 34 2.76 -1.31 17.24
C VAL A 34 1.25 -1.42 17.03
N SER A 35 0.61 -0.30 16.76
CA SER A 35 -0.83 -0.20 16.52
C SER A 35 -1.19 0.03 15.06
N GLU A 36 -0.20 0.19 14.18
CA GLU A 36 -0.41 0.55 12.78
C GLU A 36 0.47 -0.31 11.87
N TRP A 37 -0.10 -0.85 10.80
CA TRP A 37 0.57 -1.73 9.85
C TRP A 37 0.30 -1.23 8.43
N GLU A 38 1.35 -0.88 7.71
CA GLU A 38 1.28 -0.51 6.30
C GLU A 38 1.63 -1.71 5.41
N ILE A 39 0.73 -2.06 4.50
CA ILE A 39 0.87 -3.24 3.64
C ILE A 39 1.55 -2.83 2.33
N TRP A 40 2.85 -3.12 2.24
CA TRP A 40 3.69 -2.88 1.05
C TRP A 40 3.92 -1.39 0.74
N GLU A 41 4.92 -1.12 -0.09
CA GLU A 41 5.26 0.22 -0.59
C GLU A 41 5.21 0.23 -2.12
N SER A 42 4.68 1.32 -2.72
CA SER A 42 4.64 1.53 -4.17
C SER A 42 4.21 0.29 -4.99
N PRO A 43 3.10 -0.39 -4.61
CA PRO A 43 2.67 -1.63 -5.25
C PRO A 43 2.35 -1.45 -6.73
N GLU A 44 2.06 -0.22 -7.18
CA GLU A 44 1.81 0.08 -8.59
C GLU A 44 3.02 -0.20 -9.49
N ASP A 45 4.23 -0.23 -8.94
CA ASP A 45 5.43 -0.50 -9.73
C ASP A 45 5.58 -1.98 -10.08
N GLU A 46 4.94 -2.85 -9.30
CA GLU A 46 5.27 -4.28 -9.27
C GLU A 46 4.05 -5.22 -9.34
N MET A 47 2.87 -4.72 -8.96
CA MET A 47 1.64 -5.48 -8.85
C MET A 47 0.51 -4.77 -9.58
N THR A 48 -0.29 -5.50 -10.36
CA THR A 48 -1.57 -4.97 -10.84
C THR A 48 -2.48 -4.60 -9.66
N ALA A 49 -3.40 -3.66 -9.86
CA ALA A 49 -4.34 -3.26 -8.82
C ALA A 49 -5.18 -4.43 -8.28
N ILE A 50 -5.50 -5.40 -9.13
CA ILE A 50 -6.25 -6.61 -8.75
C ILE A 50 -5.40 -7.51 -7.85
N SER A 51 -4.16 -7.81 -8.25
CA SER A 51 -3.26 -8.66 -7.45
C SER A 51 -2.89 -7.99 -6.13
N TYR A 52 -2.71 -6.67 -6.09
CA TYR A 52 -2.51 -5.94 -4.85
C TYR A 52 -3.77 -5.94 -3.96
N GLY A 53 -4.96 -5.79 -4.55
CA GLY A 53 -6.23 -5.93 -3.82
C GLY A 53 -6.40 -7.30 -3.14
N ASP A 54 -6.05 -8.38 -3.83
CA ASP A 54 -6.06 -9.74 -3.27
C ASP A 54 -5.04 -9.91 -2.13
N PHE A 55 -3.85 -9.36 -2.32
CA PHE A 55 -2.78 -9.39 -1.33
C PHE A 55 -3.15 -8.61 -0.06
N VAL A 56 -3.74 -7.41 -0.21
CA VAL A 56 -4.26 -6.59 0.89
C VAL A 56 -5.37 -7.32 1.62
N ALA A 57 -6.36 -7.87 0.91
CA ALA A 57 -7.48 -8.59 1.52
C ALA A 57 -6.99 -9.71 2.45
N ARG A 58 -6.04 -10.53 1.98
CA ARG A 58 -5.44 -11.61 2.76
C ARG A 58 -4.63 -11.08 3.95
N SER A 59 -3.75 -10.10 3.72
CA SER A 59 -2.86 -9.57 4.75
C SER A 59 -3.63 -8.84 5.85
N ALA A 60 -4.62 -8.03 5.48
CA ALA A 60 -5.48 -7.32 6.42
C ALA A 60 -6.30 -8.30 7.28
N ALA A 61 -6.80 -9.40 6.71
CA ALA A 61 -7.49 -10.43 7.49
C ALA A 61 -6.59 -11.07 8.56
N ILE A 62 -5.31 -11.32 8.23
CA ILE A 62 -4.32 -11.85 9.19
C ILE A 62 -4.03 -10.84 10.30
N ILE A 63 -3.83 -9.56 9.94
CA ILE A 63 -3.60 -8.48 10.92
C ILE A 63 -4.80 -8.38 11.87
N ARG A 64 -6.04 -8.33 11.34
CA ARG A 64 -7.25 -8.22 12.16
C ARG A 64 -7.50 -9.44 13.05
N ALA A 65 -7.11 -10.64 12.60
CA ALA A 65 -7.21 -11.84 13.42
C ALA A 65 -6.27 -11.80 14.63
N ALA A 66 -5.06 -11.26 14.47
CA ALA A 66 -4.06 -11.17 15.54
C ALA A 66 -4.23 -9.92 16.43
N GLN A 67 -4.67 -8.80 15.83
CA GLN A 67 -4.83 -7.50 16.49
C GLN A 67 -6.05 -6.76 15.90
N PRO A 68 -7.27 -7.01 16.42
CA PRO A 68 -8.51 -6.48 15.85
C PRO A 68 -8.56 -4.96 15.70
N ASP A 69 -7.98 -4.25 16.66
CA ASP A 69 -8.01 -2.78 16.73
C ASP A 69 -6.82 -2.10 16.02
N ALA A 70 -5.95 -2.87 15.34
CA ALA A 70 -4.84 -2.29 14.60
C ALA A 70 -5.33 -1.45 13.42
N LYS A 71 -4.63 -0.36 13.11
CA LYS A 71 -4.84 0.35 11.86
C LYS A 71 -4.13 -0.34 10.71
N VAL A 72 -4.84 -0.54 9.62
CA VAL A 72 -4.32 -1.09 8.37
C VAL A 72 -4.25 0.02 7.33
N ILE A 73 -3.03 0.32 6.91
CA ILE A 73 -2.70 1.37 5.93
C ILE A 73 -2.31 0.68 4.62
N VAL A 74 -2.77 1.22 3.49
CA VAL A 74 -2.53 0.63 2.18
C VAL A 74 -2.11 1.65 1.13
N LEU A 75 -1.74 1.11 -0.03
CA LEU A 75 -1.32 1.77 -1.25
C LEU A 75 0.07 2.39 -1.20
N ALA A 76 0.41 3.26 -0.25
CA ALA A 76 1.75 3.88 -0.20
C ALA A 76 2.25 4.36 -1.59
N LEU A 77 1.37 4.99 -2.38
CA LEU A 77 1.61 5.27 -3.80
C LEU A 77 2.72 6.30 -4.00
N ASN A 78 3.63 6.02 -4.92
CA ASN A 78 4.59 6.99 -5.43
C ASN A 78 4.11 7.65 -6.74
N GLY A 79 3.35 6.92 -7.55
CA GLY A 79 2.72 7.43 -8.78
C GLY A 79 3.68 7.80 -9.92
N SER A 80 4.95 7.40 -9.81
CA SER A 80 5.97 7.64 -10.83
C SER A 80 5.89 6.65 -11.99
N PHE A 81 5.42 5.43 -11.73
CA PHE A 81 5.23 4.38 -12.72
C PHE A 81 4.00 3.55 -12.32
N VAL A 82 3.41 2.87 -13.30
CA VAL A 82 2.33 1.89 -13.07
C VAL A 82 2.57 0.72 -14.00
N ILE A 83 2.69 -0.46 -13.44
CA ILE A 83 2.90 -1.70 -14.19
C ILE A 83 1.79 -1.90 -15.22
N GLY A 84 2.17 -2.24 -16.45
CA GLY A 84 1.24 -2.34 -17.58
C GLY A 84 0.90 -1.02 -18.26
N GLY A 85 1.47 0.11 -17.81
CA GLY A 85 1.34 1.41 -18.48
C GLY A 85 -0.01 2.11 -18.26
N ASP A 86 -0.74 1.72 -17.22
CA ASP A 86 -2.02 2.34 -16.84
C ASP A 86 -1.81 3.70 -16.15
N SER A 87 -2.88 4.47 -15.95
CA SER A 87 -2.82 5.67 -15.10
C SER A 87 -2.96 5.32 -13.63
N VAL A 88 -2.30 6.09 -12.76
CA VAL A 88 -2.45 5.94 -11.30
C VAL A 88 -3.91 6.07 -10.85
N SER A 89 -4.68 6.96 -11.49
CA SER A 89 -6.11 7.10 -11.19
C SER A 89 -6.90 5.82 -11.49
N ASN A 90 -6.60 5.14 -12.60
CA ASN A 90 -7.27 3.91 -12.96
C ASN A 90 -6.82 2.74 -12.06
N TYR A 91 -5.53 2.72 -11.69
CA TYR A 91 -4.99 1.77 -10.71
C TYR A 91 -5.76 1.83 -9.38
N VAL A 92 -5.90 3.03 -8.81
CA VAL A 92 -6.63 3.24 -7.55
C VAL A 92 -8.10 2.83 -7.67
N ALA A 93 -8.75 3.20 -8.78
CA ALA A 93 -10.16 2.83 -9.01
C ALA A 93 -10.35 1.31 -9.07
N GLN A 94 -9.46 0.59 -9.78
CA GLN A 94 -9.50 -0.87 -9.88
C GLN A 94 -9.20 -1.54 -8.53
N PHE A 95 -8.27 -1.00 -7.74
CA PHE A 95 -7.97 -1.50 -6.40
C PHE A 95 -9.20 -1.46 -5.49
N PHE A 96 -9.85 -0.30 -5.39
CA PHE A 96 -11.07 -0.20 -4.58
C PHE A 96 -12.22 -1.05 -5.14
N ALA A 97 -12.37 -1.13 -6.46
CA ALA A 97 -13.36 -2.02 -7.08
C ALA A 97 -13.10 -3.50 -6.72
N ARG A 98 -11.83 -3.91 -6.63
CA ARG A 98 -11.46 -5.26 -6.19
C ARG A 98 -11.84 -5.50 -4.74
N LEU A 99 -11.48 -4.60 -3.81
CA LEU A 99 -11.85 -4.74 -2.40
C LEU A 99 -13.36 -4.74 -2.17
N ARG A 100 -14.13 -3.97 -2.97
CA ARG A 100 -15.60 -4.03 -2.97
C ARG A 100 -16.13 -5.40 -3.38
N THR A 101 -15.57 -5.95 -4.46
CA THR A 101 -15.96 -7.28 -4.96
C THR A 101 -15.69 -8.37 -3.94
N LEU A 102 -14.59 -8.23 -3.17
CA LEU A 102 -14.24 -9.15 -2.09
C LEU A 102 -15.03 -8.90 -0.79
N GLY A 103 -15.69 -7.75 -0.66
CA GLY A 103 -16.46 -7.40 0.54
C GLY A 103 -15.60 -7.08 1.77
N VAL A 104 -14.38 -6.57 1.57
CA VAL A 104 -13.36 -6.40 2.63
C VAL A 104 -12.90 -4.96 2.83
N LEU A 105 -13.61 -3.97 2.27
CA LEU A 105 -13.25 -2.56 2.44
C LEU A 105 -13.18 -2.13 3.91
N ASN A 106 -13.97 -2.76 4.79
CA ASN A 106 -13.97 -2.50 6.22
C ASN A 106 -12.72 -3.01 6.97
N LEU A 107 -11.82 -3.73 6.30
CA LEU A 107 -10.58 -4.20 6.92
C LEU A 107 -9.45 -3.16 6.90
N ILE A 108 -9.56 -2.13 6.05
CA ILE A 108 -8.58 -1.07 5.88
C ILE A 108 -9.07 0.23 6.55
N ASP A 109 -8.15 1.04 7.06
CA ASP A 109 -8.48 2.28 7.79
C ASP A 109 -7.91 3.51 7.10
N GLU A 110 -6.74 3.39 6.47
CA GLU A 110 -6.06 4.53 5.87
C GLU A 110 -5.48 4.17 4.50
N VAL A 111 -5.40 5.18 3.64
CA VAL A 111 -4.63 5.11 2.39
C VAL A 111 -3.51 6.13 2.44
N SER A 112 -2.31 5.68 2.10
CA SER A 112 -1.12 6.52 2.10
C SER A 112 -0.61 6.79 0.69
N TYR A 113 0.13 7.89 0.55
CA TYR A 113 0.88 8.24 -0.65
C TYR A 113 2.20 8.89 -0.27
N HIS A 114 3.20 8.70 -1.13
CA HIS A 114 4.55 9.19 -1.01
C HIS A 114 4.73 10.39 -1.93
N HIS A 115 5.14 11.50 -1.34
CA HIS A 115 5.36 12.75 -2.04
C HIS A 115 6.85 12.85 -2.38
N THR A 116 7.23 12.30 -3.53
CA THR A 116 8.61 12.34 -4.04
C THR A 116 8.67 13.25 -5.27
N LEU A 117 8.34 14.53 -5.09
CA LEU A 117 8.18 15.44 -6.22
C LEU A 117 9.37 16.39 -6.34
N ALA A 118 9.79 16.60 -7.59
CA ALA A 118 10.68 17.69 -7.98
C ALA A 118 10.09 19.09 -7.68
N SER A 119 8.79 19.16 -7.33
CA SER A 119 8.10 20.38 -6.91
C SER A 119 7.27 20.14 -5.64
N PRO A 120 7.48 20.92 -4.56
CA PRO A 120 6.75 20.78 -3.30
C PRO A 120 5.25 21.14 -3.39
N GLU A 121 4.80 21.72 -4.51
CA GLU A 121 3.41 22.14 -4.70
C GLU A 121 2.53 21.09 -5.40
N SER A 122 3.10 19.99 -5.89
CA SER A 122 2.32 19.02 -6.65
C SER A 122 1.36 18.23 -5.76
N THR A 123 0.07 18.31 -6.04
CA THR A 123 -1.02 17.71 -5.23
C THR A 123 -1.72 16.54 -5.92
N SER A 124 -1.21 16.08 -7.07
CA SER A 124 -1.92 15.16 -7.97
C SER A 124 -2.35 13.86 -7.30
N LEU A 125 -1.45 13.16 -6.59
CA LEU A 125 -1.79 11.90 -5.89
C LEU A 125 -2.80 12.10 -4.77
N ARG A 126 -2.61 13.15 -3.97
CA ARG A 126 -3.55 13.54 -2.92
C ARG A 126 -4.94 13.79 -3.50
N ASN A 127 -5.03 14.46 -4.64
CA ASN A 127 -6.31 14.77 -5.29
C ASN A 127 -6.97 13.52 -5.88
N ILE A 128 -6.20 12.64 -6.52
CA ILE A 128 -6.69 11.34 -7.02
C ILE A 128 -7.28 10.53 -5.85
N LEU A 129 -6.51 10.31 -4.79
CA LEU A 129 -6.96 9.51 -3.65
C LEU A 129 -8.15 10.14 -2.92
N SER A 130 -8.10 11.43 -2.63
CA SER A 130 -9.22 12.11 -1.96
C SER A 130 -10.50 12.07 -2.79
N SER A 131 -10.41 12.21 -4.12
CA SER A 131 -11.58 12.09 -4.99
C SER A 131 -12.21 10.69 -4.93
N GLN A 132 -11.39 9.64 -4.95
CA GLN A 132 -11.85 8.24 -4.89
C GLN A 132 -12.51 7.91 -3.53
N ILE A 133 -11.90 8.37 -2.43
CA ILE A 133 -12.42 8.21 -1.06
C ILE A 133 -13.77 8.92 -0.90
N GLN A 134 -13.87 10.16 -1.38
CA GLN A 134 -15.07 10.99 -1.18
C GLN A 134 -16.23 10.59 -2.10
N ALA A 135 -15.93 10.06 -3.29
CA ALA A 135 -16.92 9.67 -4.28
C ALA A 135 -17.84 8.53 -3.80
N ASN A 136 -17.37 7.67 -2.90
CA ASN A 136 -18.11 6.46 -2.50
C ASN A 136 -18.31 6.41 -0.98
N ALA A 137 -19.54 6.18 -0.54
CA ALA A 137 -19.88 6.16 0.89
C ALA A 137 -19.12 5.08 1.67
N ASP A 138 -18.88 3.93 1.03
CA ASP A 138 -18.17 2.78 1.62
C ASP A 138 -16.68 3.02 1.84
N THR A 139 -16.09 4.07 1.26
CA THR A 139 -14.69 4.46 1.49
C THR A 139 -14.54 5.71 2.35
N ARG A 140 -15.62 6.41 2.72
CA ARG A 140 -15.55 7.68 3.48
C ARG A 140 -15.00 7.56 4.89
N HIS A 141 -14.93 6.35 5.43
CA HIS A 141 -14.29 6.08 6.72
C HIS A 141 -12.76 6.10 6.62
N LEU A 142 -12.20 6.01 5.41
CA LEU A 142 -10.76 5.96 5.19
C LEU A 142 -10.11 7.33 5.42
N VAL A 143 -9.00 7.32 6.15
CA VAL A 143 -8.15 8.50 6.33
C VAL A 143 -7.12 8.55 5.21
N LEU A 144 -6.89 9.74 4.64
CA LEU A 144 -5.80 9.98 3.70
C LEU A 144 -4.55 10.44 4.45
N ARG A 145 -3.45 9.70 4.31
CA ARG A 145 -2.16 9.95 4.98
C ARG A 145 -1.07 10.30 3.97
N GLN A 146 -0.21 11.25 4.30
CA GLN A 146 1.07 11.42 3.60
C GLN A 146 2.11 10.52 4.29
N GLY A 147 2.52 9.44 3.64
CA GLY A 147 3.35 8.37 4.24
C GLY A 147 4.84 8.70 4.26
N ALA A 148 5.36 9.20 3.14
CA ALA A 148 6.75 9.64 3.01
C ALA A 148 6.82 10.95 2.21
N ALA A 149 7.73 11.85 2.59
CA ALA A 149 8.08 13.04 1.83
C ALA A 149 9.48 13.51 2.20
N GLY A 150 10.22 14.04 1.23
CA GLY A 150 11.55 14.57 1.47
C GLY A 150 12.18 15.12 0.20
N ALA A 151 13.22 15.93 0.37
CA ALA A 151 14.07 16.40 -0.70
C ALA A 151 15.52 15.99 -0.38
N PRO A 152 16.17 15.15 -1.19
CA PRO A 152 17.56 14.79 -0.96
C PRO A 152 18.46 16.02 -1.10
N SER A 153 19.54 16.09 -0.31
CA SER A 153 20.53 17.18 -0.37
C SER A 153 21.38 17.14 -1.64
N ASP A 154 21.52 15.95 -2.23
CA ASP A 154 22.23 15.73 -3.48
C ASP A 154 21.24 15.55 -4.64
N GLN A 155 21.66 15.91 -5.86
CA GLN A 155 20.95 15.56 -7.09
C GLN A 155 21.07 14.06 -7.32
N VAL A 156 20.25 13.26 -6.66
CA VAL A 156 20.14 11.82 -6.89
C VAL A 156 19.06 11.57 -7.93
N SER A 157 19.35 10.78 -8.96
CA SER A 157 18.46 10.51 -10.08
C SER A 157 17.21 9.67 -9.75
N SER A 158 16.93 9.34 -8.47
CA SER A 158 15.69 8.65 -8.06
C SER A 158 15.62 8.39 -6.54
N GLY A 159 14.51 8.77 -5.89
CA GLY A 159 14.03 8.25 -4.60
C GLY A 159 14.44 9.02 -3.32
N PRO A 160 13.57 9.12 -2.30
CA PRO A 160 13.95 9.61 -0.99
C PRO A 160 14.77 8.53 -0.28
N MET A 161 16.06 8.80 -0.05
CA MET A 161 16.98 8.01 0.79
C MET A 161 17.41 6.64 0.24
N MET A 162 18.33 6.63 -0.73
CA MET A 162 19.29 5.54 -0.92
C MET A 162 20.69 6.10 -0.64
N GLY A 163 21.17 5.92 0.59
CA GLY A 163 22.49 6.32 1.04
C GLY A 163 23.36 5.10 1.36
N TYR A 164 24.50 5.04 0.66
CA TYR A 164 25.66 4.14 0.75
C TYR A 164 25.61 2.82 -0.02
#